data_AF-A0A136IUV3-F1
#
_entry.id   AF-A0A136IUV3-F1
#
_cell.length_a   1.000
_cell.length_b   1.000
_cell.length_c   1.000
_cell.angle_alpha   90.00
_cell.angle_beta   90.00
_cell.angle_gamma   90.00
#
_symmetry.space_group_name_H-M   'P 1'
#
loop_
_entity.id
_entity.type
_entity.pdbx_description
1 polymer ?
#
loop_
_entity_poly.entity_id
_entity_poly.type
_entity_poly.pdbx_seq_one_letter_code
_entity_poly.pdbx_strand_id
1 'polypeptide(L)' 'MAAVTAHNRTELLREHQASSQATALRPILTSINGNVAWLVSLPRPSPSPSANAYFHVVVDPWFGDLAVL' A
#
# COMPACT_ATOMS: atom_id res chain seq x y z
N MET A 1 -13.86 12.01 -33.45
CA MET A 1 -14.11 11.34 -32.15
C MET A 1 -13.01 10.31 -31.94
N ALA A 2 -12.09 10.53 -31.00
CA ALA A 2 -11.10 9.52 -30.63
C ALA A 2 -11.74 8.56 -29.63
N ALA A 3 -11.75 7.26 -29.93
CA ALA A 3 -12.27 6.23 -29.05
C ALA A 3 -11.37 6.11 -27.81
N VAL A 4 -11.96 6.23 -26.62
CA VAL A 4 -11.28 5.90 -25.36
C VAL A 4 -11.16 4.38 -25.29
N THR A 5 -9.97 3.86 -25.59
CA THR A 5 -9.66 2.44 -25.45
C THR A 5 -9.68 2.08 -23.97
N ALA A 6 -10.75 1.42 -23.52
CA ALA A 6 -10.83 0.85 -22.19
C ALA A 6 -9.75 -0.24 -22.07
N HIS A 7 -8.63 0.09 -21.42
CA HIS A 7 -7.56 -0.87 -21.20
C HIS A 7 -8.05 -1.99 -20.29
N ASN A 8 -7.67 -3.23 -20.62
CA ASN A 8 -7.92 -4.37 -19.75
C ASN A 8 -7.13 -4.15 -18.46
N ARG A 9 -7.82 -3.77 -17.38
CA ARG A 9 -7.22 -3.48 -16.05
C ARG A 9 -6.27 -4.58 -15.59
N THR A 10 -6.57 -5.83 -15.93
CA THR A 10 -5.76 -7.00 -15.55
C THR A 10 -4.38 -6.97 -16.22
N GLU A 11 -4.32 -6.55 -17.48
CA GLU A 11 -3.09 -6.47 -18.26
C GLU A 11 -2.17 -5.37 -17.74
N LEU A 12 -2.73 -4.17 -17.48
CA LEU A 12 -2.00 -3.06 -16.85
C LEU A 12 -1.40 -3.44 -15.48
N LEU A 13 -2.16 -4.16 -14.66
CA LEU A 13 -1.67 -4.61 -13.35
C LEU A 13 -0.54 -5.62 -13.47
N ARG A 14 -0.62 -6.55 -14.43
CA ARG A 14 0.45 -7.53 -14.68
C ARG A 14 1.73 -6.86 -15.20
N GLU A 15 1.60 -5.93 -16.14
CA GLU A 15 2.74 -5.15 -16.65
C GLU A 15 3.42 -4.36 -15.54
N HIS A 16 2.64 -3.69 -14.69
CA HIS A 16 3.18 -2.99 -13.51
C HIS A 16 3.89 -3.97 -12.55
N GLN A 17 3.31 -5.13 -12.27
CA GLN A 17 3.93 -6.14 -11.39
C GLN A 17 5.24 -6.68 -11.96
N ALA A 18 5.29 -6.92 -13.27
CA ALA A 18 6.48 -7.39 -13.98
C ALA A 18 7.59 -6.33 -14.01
N SER A 19 7.26 -5.05 -14.26
CA SER A 19 8.25 -3.97 -14.30
C SER A 19 8.84 -3.64 -12.92
N SER A 20 8.06 -3.84 -11.86
CA SER A 20 8.46 -3.54 -10.49
C SER A 20 9.27 -4.65 -9.81
N GLN A 21 9.50 -5.80 -10.46
CA GLN A 21 10.29 -6.92 -9.91
C GLN A 21 11.80 -6.64 -9.77
N ALA A 22 12.32 -5.63 -10.47
CA ALA A 22 13.76 -5.43 -10.55
C ALA A 22 14.40 -4.67 -9.38
N THR A 23 13.74 -3.68 -8.75
CA THR A 23 14.48 -2.75 -7.86
C THR A 23 13.65 -1.96 -6.84
N ALA A 24 12.32 -2.03 -6.83
CA ALA A 24 11.52 -1.15 -5.97
C ALA A 24 11.02 -1.88 -4.72
N LEU A 25 11.30 -1.30 -3.54
CA LEU A 25 10.50 -1.53 -2.33
C LEU A 25 9.02 -1.45 -2.70
N ARG A 26 8.18 -2.32 -2.13
CA ARG A 26 6.75 -2.43 -2.49
C ARG A 26 5.89 -1.97 -1.32
N PRO A 27 4.69 -1.42 -1.58
CA PRO A 27 3.72 -1.20 -0.53
C PRO A 27 3.45 -2.48 0.27
N ILE A 28 3.44 -2.36 1.59
CA ILE A 28 3.12 -3.46 2.51
C ILE A 28 1.83 -3.10 3.21
N LEU A 29 0.87 -4.02 3.18
CA LEU A 29 -0.37 -3.94 3.93
C LEU A 29 -0.33 -4.99 5.04
N THR A 30 -0.36 -4.54 6.28
CA THR A 30 -0.32 -5.41 7.46
C THR A 30 -1.62 -5.27 8.22
N SER A 31 -2.37 -6.37 8.36
CA SER A 31 -3.51 -6.41 9.28
C SER A 31 -2.98 -6.32 10.71
N ILE A 32 -3.46 -5.33 11.46
CA ILE A 32 -3.10 -5.13 12.87
C ILE A 32 -4.37 -5.32 13.72
N ASN A 33 -4.21 -5.87 14.93
CA ASN A 33 -5.32 -6.17 15.86
C ASN A 33 -6.40 -7.15 15.37
N GLY A 34 -6.21 -7.83 14.23
CA GLY A 34 -7.09 -8.92 13.77
C GLY A 34 -8.51 -8.50 13.39
N ASN A 35 -8.77 -7.20 13.22
CA ASN A 35 -10.07 -6.66 12.83
C ASN A 35 -9.89 -5.67 11.65
N VAL A 36 -10.54 -4.49 11.70
CA VAL A 36 -10.52 -3.47 10.63
C VAL A 36 -9.25 -2.63 10.58
N ALA A 37 -8.34 -2.76 11.55
CA ALA A 37 -7.16 -1.92 11.63
C ALA A 37 -6.06 -2.42 10.68
N TRP A 38 -5.47 -1.48 9.93
CA TRP A 38 -4.40 -1.77 8.98
C TRP A 38 -3.22 -0.83 9.18
N LEU A 39 -2.00 -1.38 9.10
CA LEU A 39 -0.78 -0.61 8.91
C LEU A 39 -0.41 -0.65 7.42
N VAL A 40 -0.39 0.52 6.79
CA VAL A 40 0.02 0.71 5.39
C VAL A 40 1.43 1.29 5.38
N SER A 41 2.38 0.55 4.80
CA SER A 41 3.76 1.02 4.63
C SER A 41 4.04 1.30 3.17
N LEU A 42 4.32 2.57 2.84
CA LEU A 42 4.55 3.03 1.48
C LEU A 42 6.05 3.30 1.26
N PRO A 43 6.67 2.73 0.21
CA PRO A 43 8.05 3.00 -0.14
C PRO A 43 8.31 4.49 -0.28
N ARG A 44 9.40 4.96 0.33
CA ARG A 44 9.85 6.33 0.09
C ARG A 44 10.49 6.40 -1.29
N PRO A 45 10.26 7.47 -2.07
CA PRO A 45 10.84 7.63 -3.40
C PRO A 45 12.38 7.67 -3.42
N SER A 46 13.00 8.16 -2.35
CA SER A 46 14.45 8.23 -2.17
C SER A 46 14.78 7.96 -0.69
N PRO A 47 14.87 6.68 -0.28
CA PRO A 47 15.20 6.35 1.09
C PRO A 47 16.70 6.61 1.31
N SER A 48 17.03 7.46 2.30
CA SER A 48 18.41 7.54 2.79
C SER A 48 18.77 6.23 3.48
N PRO A 49 20.02 5.71 3.34
CA PRO A 49 20.46 4.52 4.07
C PRO A 49 20.33 4.63 5.59
N SER A 50 20.35 5.85 6.12
CA SER A 50 20.25 6.14 7.55
C SER A 50 18.81 6.34 8.06
N ALA A 51 17.81 6.31 7.18
CA ALA A 51 16.42 6.59 7.53
C ALA A 51 15.50 5.43 7.15
N ASN A 52 14.34 5.35 7.81
CA ASN A 52 13.32 4.37 7.45
C ASN A 52 12.98 4.46 5.97
N ALA A 53 12.90 3.29 5.32
CA ALA A 53 12.67 3.17 3.89
C ALA A 53 11.19 3.38 3.50
N TYR A 54 10.30 3.48 4.49
CA TYR A 54 8.86 3.57 4.33
C TYR A 54 8.28 4.76 5.08
N PHE A 55 7.20 5.32 4.53
CA PHE A 55 6.21 6.08 5.30
C PHE A 55 5.17 5.11 5.84
N HIS A 56 4.67 5.36 7.06
CA HIS A 56 3.70 4.49 7.72
C HIS A 56 2.41 5.25 8.00
N VAL A 57 1.28 4.66 7.63
CA VAL A 57 -0.06 5.18 7.91
C VAL A 57 -0.84 4.09 8.61
N VAL A 58 -1.49 4.44 9.72
CA VAL A 58 -2.41 3.54 10.40
C VAL A 58 -3.83 3.92 10.00
N VAL A 59 -4.58 2.96 9.49
CA VAL A 59 -5.98 3.11 9.08
C VAL A 59 -6.85 2.40 10.11
N ASP A 60 -7.95 3.05 10.48
CA ASP A 60 -8.91 2.56 11.47
C ASP A 60 -8.25 2.06 12.76
N PRO A 61 -7.44 2.90 13.45
CA PRO A 61 -6.69 2.53 14.67
C PRO A 61 -7.61 2.42 15.89
N TRP A 62 -8.72 1.69 15.77
CA TRP A 62 -9.63 1.43 16.86
C TRP A 62 -9.06 0.30 17.72
N PHE A 63 -8.42 0.68 18.83
CA PHE A 63 -7.96 -0.25 19.87
C PHE A 63 -9.11 -0.48 20.86
N GLY A 64 -10.04 -1.36 20.48
CA GLY A 64 -11.10 -1.80 21.37
C GLY A 64 -12.35 -0.94 21.37
N ASP A 65 -13.45 -1.60 21.69
CA ASP A 65 -14.76 -1.01 21.91
C ASP A 65 -14.66 0.11 22.95
N LEU A 66 -15.44 1.18 22.79
CA LEU A 66 -15.74 2.06 23.91
C LEU A 66 -16.63 1.25 24.86
N ALA A 67 -16.03 0.36 25.65
CA ALA A 67 -16.62 -0.12 26.88
C ALA A 67 -16.63 1.06 27.88
N VAL A 68 -17.42 2.08 27.56
CA VAL A 68 -17.79 3.18 28.44
C VAL A 68 -19.09 2.75 29.10
N LEU A 69 -18.94 2.41 30.39
CA LEU A 69 -19.93 2.41 31.48
C LEU A 69 -21.00 1.32 31.51
#